data_AF-A0A2N8DPQ9-F1
#
_entry.id   AF-A0A2N8DPQ9-F1
#
_cell.length_a   1.000
_cell.length_b   1.000
_cell.length_c   1.000
_cell.angle_alpha   90.00
_cell.angle_beta   90.00
_cell.angle_gamma   90.00
#
_symmetry.space_group_name_H-M   'P 1'
#
loop_
_entity.id
_entity.type
_entity.pdbx_description
1 polymer ?
#
loop_
_entity_poly.entity_id
_entity_poly.type
_entity_poly.pdbx_seq_one_letter_code
_entity_poly.pdbx_strand_id
1 'polypeptide(L)'
;MKFSLPKIATAPFCPPEVAGSVPVDPNASFFKRVLRFAGPGLLVSIGYMDPGNWATAIEAGSRFGYSLLFVVLLASLAGMVVQCLCSRLGIATGRDLAQLSRERYSTPTARLQWVLAEISIIATDLAEVLGCALAFHLLLGCSLTFGIALTAFDTLLVLALQNRGFRRLEAIMLVLVGTIGVCFFVELLLIKPYWPDVAQGFKPSLSAISDAAPLYLAIGILGATVMPHNLYLHTSIVQTRLIGQDLASKQDAVNLARIDTIGSLALALLVNAAILILAAAAFHQTGHSDVVDIQDAYHLLDPLVGGALASVLFGVALLASGQSSTFTGTIAGQVIMEGYLNLRIPCWQRRLITRGLALIPAFIGVWLMGDGAVGKLLVLSQVVLSLQLPFALYPLIRMTNDKQLMGPFVNRLPTRALAWGLFVVISGANAWLILQLAA
;
A
#
# COMPACT_ATOMS: atom_id res chain seq x y z
N MET A 1 0.99 -21.28 -31.75
CA MET A 1 1.83 -21.05 -30.54
C MET A 1 1.30 -21.94 -29.42
N LYS A 2 2.09 -22.90 -28.90
CA LYS A 2 1.74 -23.63 -27.68
C LYS A 2 2.00 -22.70 -26.50
N PHE A 3 0.95 -22.22 -25.83
CA PHE A 3 1.07 -21.51 -24.55
C PHE A 3 1.56 -22.51 -23.49
N SER A 4 2.87 -22.58 -23.25
CA SER A 4 3.40 -23.31 -22.09
C SER A 4 3.48 -22.36 -20.90
N LEU A 5 2.85 -22.72 -19.78
CA LEU A 5 3.00 -21.98 -18.53
C LEU A 5 4.46 -21.98 -18.08
N PRO A 6 5.00 -20.83 -17.61
CA PRO A 6 6.37 -20.78 -17.13
C PRO A 6 6.52 -21.64 -15.88
N LYS A 7 7.63 -22.37 -15.82
CA LYS A 7 7.98 -23.28 -14.72
C LYS A 7 8.85 -22.59 -13.65
N ILE A 8 9.32 -21.38 -13.92
CA ILE A 8 10.26 -20.62 -13.06
C ILE A 8 9.69 -19.20 -12.89
N ALA A 9 9.99 -18.54 -11.76
CA ALA A 9 9.73 -17.12 -11.57
C ALA A 9 10.45 -16.31 -12.67
N THR A 10 9.76 -15.32 -13.24
CA THR A 10 10.28 -14.54 -14.38
C THR A 10 10.08 -13.04 -14.15
N ALA A 11 10.98 -12.22 -14.72
CA ALA A 11 10.80 -10.77 -14.79
C ALA A 11 9.40 -10.38 -15.32
N PRO A 12 8.79 -9.29 -14.82
CA PRO A 12 9.29 -8.31 -13.85
C PRO A 12 9.07 -8.71 -12.37
N PHE A 13 8.52 -9.89 -12.13
CA PHE A 13 8.05 -10.34 -10.81
C PHE A 13 9.09 -11.18 -10.04
N CYS A 14 10.29 -11.34 -10.59
CA CYS A 14 11.44 -12.02 -9.99
C CYS A 14 12.54 -11.00 -9.71
N PRO A 15 12.68 -10.50 -8.46
CA PRO A 15 13.64 -9.44 -8.12
C PRO A 15 15.10 -9.73 -8.50
N PRO A 16 15.63 -10.97 -8.35
CA PRO A 16 16.99 -11.29 -8.79
C PRO A 16 17.25 -11.09 -10.28
N GLU A 17 16.22 -11.24 -11.12
CA GLU A 17 16.34 -11.10 -12.59
C GLU A 17 16.26 -9.65 -13.06
N VAL A 18 15.72 -8.75 -12.24
CA VAL A 18 15.55 -7.32 -12.58
C VAL A 18 16.55 -6.40 -11.86
N ALA A 19 17.39 -6.95 -10.97
CA ALA A 19 18.45 -6.20 -10.30
C ALA A 19 19.40 -5.57 -11.32
N GLY A 20 19.59 -4.26 -11.21
CA GLY A 20 20.40 -3.47 -12.14
C GLY A 20 19.91 -3.40 -13.59
N SER A 21 18.65 -3.74 -13.86
CA SER A 21 18.07 -3.71 -15.22
C SER A 21 17.94 -2.30 -15.83
N VAL A 22 17.93 -1.25 -15.01
CA VAL A 22 17.81 0.15 -15.46
C VAL A 22 19.09 0.92 -15.12
N PRO A 23 20.00 1.15 -16.10
CA PRO A 23 21.21 1.93 -15.87
C PRO A 23 20.89 3.43 -15.79
N VAL A 24 21.37 4.10 -14.75
CA VAL A 24 21.29 5.55 -14.60
C VAL A 24 22.67 6.14 -14.90
N ASP A 25 22.76 6.88 -16.01
CA ASP A 25 24.00 7.53 -16.45
C ASP A 25 24.44 8.59 -15.42
N PRO A 26 25.63 8.44 -14.79
CA PRO A 26 26.15 9.38 -13.81
C PRO A 26 26.35 10.80 -14.36
N ASN A 27 26.64 10.92 -15.66
CA ASN A 27 26.97 12.19 -16.32
C ASN A 27 25.73 12.94 -16.84
N ALA A 28 24.54 12.35 -16.76
CA ALA A 28 23.31 13.01 -17.17
C ALA A 28 22.93 14.15 -16.19
N SER A 29 22.16 15.13 -16.67
CA SER A 29 21.64 16.20 -15.81
C SER A 29 20.82 15.64 -14.66
N PHE A 30 20.84 16.32 -13.51
CA PHE A 30 20.15 15.89 -12.29
C PHE A 30 18.68 15.55 -12.55
N PHE A 31 17.96 16.39 -13.30
CA PHE A 31 16.55 16.15 -13.64
C PHE A 31 16.34 14.87 -14.48
N LYS A 32 17.21 14.61 -15.46
CA LYS A 32 17.15 13.40 -16.28
C LYS A 32 17.49 12.15 -15.47
N ARG A 33 18.36 12.28 -14.47
CA ARG A 33 18.68 11.21 -13.52
C ARG A 33 17.53 10.92 -12.57
N VAL A 34 16.88 11.94 -12.01
CA VAL A 34 15.65 11.79 -11.21
C VAL A 34 14.56 11.10 -12.02
N LEU A 35 14.30 11.54 -13.26
CA LEU A 35 13.26 10.95 -14.10
C LEU A 35 13.56 9.50 -14.51
N ARG A 36 14.82 9.13 -14.71
CA ARG A 36 15.23 7.74 -14.98
C ARG A 36 15.20 6.87 -13.73
N PHE A 37 15.49 7.45 -12.57
CA PHE A 37 15.44 6.74 -11.30
C PHE A 37 13.99 6.51 -10.86
N ALA A 38 13.10 7.46 -11.13
CA ALA A 38 11.69 7.41 -10.76
C ALA A 38 11.03 6.09 -11.22
N GLY A 39 10.31 5.46 -10.31
CA GLY A 39 9.68 4.16 -10.54
C GLY A 39 9.51 3.34 -9.26
N PRO A 40 10.60 3.00 -8.53
CA PRO A 40 10.52 2.27 -7.27
C PRO A 40 9.56 2.91 -6.27
N GLY A 41 9.67 4.21 -6.05
CA GLY A 41 8.78 4.98 -5.18
C GLY A 41 7.33 4.96 -5.66
N LEU A 42 7.10 5.05 -6.98
CA LEU A 42 5.75 5.00 -7.56
C LEU A 42 5.09 3.64 -7.31
N LEU A 43 5.82 2.54 -7.54
CA LEU A 43 5.33 1.18 -7.28
C LEU A 43 4.97 0.98 -5.81
N VAL A 44 5.75 1.57 -4.90
CA VAL A 44 5.46 1.51 -3.47
C VAL A 44 4.24 2.38 -3.13
N SER A 45 4.13 3.58 -3.70
CA SER A 45 3.03 4.51 -3.44
C SER A 45 1.66 3.98 -3.84
N ILE A 46 1.60 3.02 -4.78
CA ILE A 46 0.37 2.36 -5.18
C ILE A 46 -0.28 1.60 -4.04
N GLY A 47 0.51 0.89 -3.22
CA GLY A 47 -0.05 0.20 -2.06
C GLY A 47 -0.67 1.18 -1.05
N TYR A 48 -0.27 2.46 -1.09
CA TYR A 48 -0.84 3.51 -0.25
C TYR A 48 -2.13 4.11 -0.86
N MET A 49 -2.65 3.56 -1.96
CA MET A 49 -3.87 4.01 -2.64
C MET A 49 -4.84 2.83 -2.87
N ASP A 50 -4.65 1.71 -2.16
CA ASP A 50 -5.46 0.49 -2.31
C ASP A 50 -6.90 0.68 -1.77
N PRO A 51 -7.83 -0.25 -2.05
CA PRO A 51 -9.21 -0.14 -1.57
C PRO A 51 -9.33 -0.16 -0.03
N GLY A 52 -8.33 -0.72 0.66
CA GLY A 52 -8.24 -0.70 2.12
C GLY A 52 -8.08 0.71 2.68
N ASN A 53 -7.20 1.51 2.08
CA ASN A 53 -7.03 2.92 2.41
C ASN A 53 -8.31 3.71 2.16
N TRP A 54 -9.03 3.40 1.09
CA TRP A 54 -10.30 4.06 0.78
C TRP A 54 -11.36 3.78 1.84
N ALA A 55 -11.53 2.51 2.25
CA ALA A 55 -12.51 2.15 3.27
C ALA A 55 -12.28 2.93 4.57
N THR A 56 -11.03 2.94 5.06
CA THR A 56 -10.69 3.65 6.30
C THR A 56 -10.83 5.18 6.17
N ALA A 57 -10.47 5.75 5.02
CA ALA A 57 -10.58 7.19 4.76
C ALA A 57 -12.04 7.66 4.58
N ILE A 58 -12.86 6.89 3.86
CA ILE A 58 -14.28 7.18 3.67
C ILE A 58 -15.03 7.05 5.00
N GLU A 59 -14.79 5.99 5.77
CA GLU A 59 -15.42 5.82 7.07
C GLU A 59 -15.01 6.94 8.04
N ALA A 60 -13.71 7.30 8.07
CA ALA A 60 -13.20 8.38 8.90
C ALA A 60 -13.81 9.74 8.51
N GLY A 61 -13.88 10.05 7.22
CA GLY A 61 -14.45 11.29 6.72
C GLY A 61 -15.95 11.39 6.98
N SER A 62 -16.70 10.32 6.75
CA SER A 62 -18.16 10.30 6.92
C SER A 62 -18.57 10.42 8.38
N ARG A 63 -17.89 9.71 9.29
CA ARG A 63 -18.23 9.69 10.72
C ARG A 63 -17.67 10.88 11.49
N PHE A 64 -16.43 11.27 11.21
CA PHE A 64 -15.68 12.23 12.03
C PHE A 64 -15.31 13.52 11.28
N GLY A 65 -15.82 13.71 10.06
CA GLY A 65 -15.54 14.88 9.24
C GLY A 65 -14.04 15.02 8.96
N TYR A 66 -13.53 16.25 9.06
CA TYR A 66 -12.12 16.55 8.83
C TYR A 66 -11.18 16.23 10.00
N SER A 67 -11.71 15.76 11.13
CA SER A 67 -10.94 15.63 12.38
C SER A 67 -9.79 14.62 12.32
N LEU A 68 -9.86 13.62 11.43
CA LEU A 68 -8.82 12.59 11.26
C LEU A 68 -7.84 12.89 10.13
N LEU A 69 -7.91 14.05 9.47
CA LEU A 69 -6.96 14.44 8.41
C LEU A 69 -5.51 14.50 8.91
N PHE A 70 -5.28 15.00 10.12
CA PHE A 70 -3.94 15.01 10.71
C PHE A 70 -3.38 13.59 10.88
N VAL A 71 -4.23 12.57 11.13
CA VAL A 71 -3.80 11.17 11.24
C VAL A 71 -3.30 10.66 9.89
N VAL A 72 -4.04 10.94 8.80
CA VAL A 72 -3.61 10.61 7.42
C VAL A 72 -2.26 11.26 7.10
N LEU A 73 -2.09 12.53 7.47
CA LEU A 73 -0.82 13.25 7.30
C LEU A 73 0.32 12.60 8.08
N LEU A 74 0.14 12.37 9.39
CA LEU A 74 1.16 11.78 10.25
C LEU A 74 1.52 10.35 9.82
N ALA A 75 0.52 9.54 9.45
CA ALA A 75 0.73 8.18 8.94
C ALA A 75 1.52 8.21 7.63
N SER A 76 1.22 9.15 6.73
CA SER A 76 1.95 9.30 5.46
C SER A 76 3.39 9.75 5.68
N LEU A 77 3.62 10.70 6.59
CA LEU A 77 4.97 11.14 6.97
C LEU A 77 5.76 10.00 7.62
N ALA A 78 5.13 9.20 8.50
CA ALA A 78 5.73 7.99 9.05
C ALA A 78 6.10 6.99 7.94
N GLY A 79 5.19 6.78 6.98
CA GLY A 79 5.42 5.99 5.78
C GLY A 79 6.64 6.47 4.99
N MET A 80 6.75 7.77 4.72
CA MET A 80 7.91 8.35 4.02
C MET A 80 9.24 8.06 4.75
N VAL A 81 9.26 8.22 6.07
CA VAL A 81 10.45 7.93 6.88
C VAL A 81 10.82 6.46 6.75
N VAL A 82 9.86 5.57 7.00
CA VAL A 82 10.07 4.12 6.99
C VAL A 82 10.47 3.62 5.58
N GLN A 83 9.87 4.15 4.52
CA GLN A 83 10.20 3.80 3.14
C GLN A 83 11.58 4.35 2.72
N CYS A 84 12.01 5.49 3.26
CA CYS A 84 13.39 5.97 3.12
C CYS A 84 14.41 5.08 3.86
N LEU A 85 14.00 4.40 4.94
CA LEU A 85 14.84 3.37 5.57
C LEU A 85 14.97 2.14 4.66
N CYS A 86 13.85 1.70 4.05
CA CYS A 86 13.79 0.56 3.15
C CYS A 86 14.67 0.75 1.91
N SER A 87 14.47 1.84 1.17
CA SER A 87 15.27 2.14 -0.02
C SER A 87 16.76 2.19 0.30
N ARG A 88 17.15 2.83 1.40
CA ARG A 88 18.54 2.90 1.83
C ARG A 88 19.11 1.55 2.25
N LEU A 89 18.34 0.69 2.91
CA LEU A 89 18.77 -0.68 3.25
C LEU A 89 19.07 -1.48 1.97
N GLY A 90 18.15 -1.44 1.00
CA GLY A 90 18.30 -2.14 -0.28
C GLY A 90 19.51 -1.65 -1.09
N ILE A 91 19.73 -0.33 -1.17
CA ILE A 91 20.87 0.25 -1.89
C ILE A 91 22.20 -0.02 -1.18
N ALA A 92 22.24 0.13 0.15
CA ALA A 92 23.48 -0.01 0.90
C ALA A 92 23.99 -1.45 0.87
N THR A 93 23.10 -2.40 1.14
CA THR A 93 23.43 -3.82 1.30
C THR A 93 23.34 -4.62 0.00
N GLY A 94 22.57 -4.16 -0.99
CA GLY A 94 22.25 -4.92 -2.21
C GLY A 94 21.35 -6.12 -1.93
N ARG A 95 20.61 -6.10 -0.81
CA ARG A 95 19.80 -7.22 -0.31
C ARG A 95 18.48 -6.73 0.27
N ASP A 96 17.45 -7.55 0.14
CA ASP A 96 16.13 -7.22 0.69
C ASP A 96 16.00 -7.58 2.18
N LEU A 97 14.96 -7.03 2.81
CA LEU A 97 14.68 -7.21 4.23
C LEU A 97 14.42 -8.68 4.61
N ALA A 98 13.80 -9.47 3.73
CA ALA A 98 13.48 -10.86 4.01
C ALA A 98 14.75 -11.72 4.02
N GLN A 99 15.63 -11.51 3.04
CA GLN A 99 16.94 -12.17 2.99
C GLN A 99 17.78 -11.88 4.23
N LEU A 100 17.89 -10.60 4.61
CA LEU A 100 18.65 -10.19 5.79
C LEU A 100 18.04 -10.70 7.09
N SER A 101 16.71 -10.80 7.15
CA SER A 101 16.01 -11.36 8.31
C SER A 101 16.29 -12.85 8.45
N ARG A 102 16.27 -13.61 7.35
CA ARG A 102 16.60 -15.03 7.38
C ARG A 102 18.01 -15.30 7.88
N GLU A 103 18.98 -14.46 7.51
CA GLU A 103 20.38 -14.68 7.89
C GLU A 103 20.71 -14.27 9.32
N ARG A 104 20.06 -13.23 9.85
CA ARG A 104 20.41 -12.67 11.15
C ARG A 104 19.57 -13.22 12.30
N TYR A 105 18.40 -13.79 12.01
CA TYR A 105 17.54 -14.42 13.01
C TYR A 105 17.64 -15.94 12.95
N SER A 106 17.29 -16.60 14.06
CA SER A 106 17.23 -18.06 14.10
C SER A 106 16.13 -18.59 13.17
N THR A 107 16.27 -19.83 12.69
CA THR A 107 15.30 -20.46 11.78
C THR A 107 13.85 -20.40 12.29
N PRO A 108 13.54 -20.63 13.58
CA PRO A 108 12.17 -20.51 14.08
C PRO A 108 11.63 -19.07 13.98
N THR A 109 12.42 -18.06 14.35
CA THR A 109 12.01 -16.65 14.28
C THR A 109 11.83 -16.20 12.84
N ALA A 110 12.72 -16.60 11.94
CA ALA A 110 12.60 -16.29 10.52
C ALA A 110 11.35 -16.92 9.90
N ARG A 111 11.01 -18.17 10.27
CA ARG A 111 9.76 -18.82 9.83
C ARG A 111 8.52 -18.14 10.37
N LEU A 112 8.54 -17.71 11.64
CA LEU A 112 7.43 -16.95 12.22
C LEU A 112 7.21 -15.62 11.49
N GLN A 113 8.30 -14.88 11.22
CA GLN A 113 8.23 -13.64 10.44
C GLN A 113 7.72 -13.88 9.01
N TRP A 114 8.12 -14.99 8.38
CA TRP A 114 7.58 -15.37 7.08
C TRP A 114 6.07 -15.60 7.13
N VAL A 115 5.57 -16.37 8.11
CA VAL A 115 4.13 -16.59 8.26
C VAL A 115 3.38 -15.27 8.44
N LEU A 116 3.87 -14.40 9.33
CA LEU A 116 3.26 -13.09 9.56
C LEU A 116 3.27 -12.22 8.30
N ALA A 117 4.36 -12.23 7.53
CA ALA A 117 4.46 -11.52 6.27
C ALA A 117 3.50 -12.08 5.21
N GLU A 118 3.30 -13.40 5.15
CA GLU A 118 2.34 -14.00 4.22
C GLU A 118 0.89 -13.68 4.62
N ILE A 119 0.57 -13.63 5.92
CA ILE A 119 -0.75 -13.16 6.39
C ILE A 119 -0.96 -11.68 5.97
N SER A 120 0.09 -10.85 5.95
CA SER A 120 -0.01 -9.46 5.46
C SER A 120 -0.45 -9.40 4.02
N ILE A 121 0.13 -10.26 3.18
CA ILE A 121 -0.19 -10.32 1.75
C ILE A 121 -1.62 -10.82 1.56
N ILE A 122 -2.05 -11.84 2.30
CA ILE A 122 -3.41 -12.36 2.22
C ILE A 122 -4.43 -11.30 2.67
N ALA A 123 -4.13 -10.54 3.73
CA ALA A 123 -4.99 -9.45 4.19
C ALA A 123 -5.11 -8.34 3.15
N THR A 124 -4.01 -7.94 2.51
CA THR A 124 -4.05 -6.98 1.39
C THR A 124 -4.81 -7.55 0.18
N ASP A 125 -4.54 -8.79 -0.23
CA ASP A 125 -5.22 -9.41 -1.38
C ASP A 125 -6.72 -9.59 -1.12
N LEU A 126 -7.14 -9.80 0.14
CA LEU A 126 -8.55 -9.74 0.54
C LEU A 126 -9.15 -8.36 0.29
N ALA A 127 -8.45 -7.28 0.64
CA ALA A 127 -8.90 -5.92 0.38
C ALA A 127 -9.03 -5.62 -1.12
N GLU A 128 -8.08 -6.10 -1.92
CA GLU A 128 -8.10 -5.98 -3.37
C GLU A 128 -9.28 -6.71 -4.01
N VAL A 129 -9.52 -7.95 -3.60
CA VAL A 129 -10.63 -8.78 -4.09
C VAL A 129 -11.95 -8.08 -3.80
N LEU A 130 -12.14 -7.63 -2.56
CA LEU A 130 -13.37 -6.97 -2.13
C LEU A 130 -13.57 -5.64 -2.87
N GLY A 131 -12.51 -4.82 -3.00
CA GLY A 131 -12.56 -3.56 -3.73
C GLY A 131 -12.86 -3.73 -5.23
N CYS A 132 -12.21 -4.70 -5.91
CA CYS A 132 -12.49 -4.99 -7.31
C CYS A 132 -13.89 -5.58 -7.51
N ALA A 133 -14.31 -6.52 -6.66
CA ALA A 133 -15.64 -7.10 -6.70
C ALA A 133 -16.72 -6.03 -6.53
N LEU A 134 -16.48 -5.09 -5.61
CA LEU A 134 -17.34 -3.95 -5.41
C LEU A 134 -17.35 -3.02 -6.63
N ALA A 135 -16.20 -2.70 -7.22
CA ALA A 135 -16.15 -1.90 -8.43
C ALA A 135 -16.93 -2.56 -9.58
N PHE A 136 -16.84 -3.88 -9.76
CA PHE A 136 -17.63 -4.61 -10.74
C PHE A 136 -19.13 -4.55 -10.44
N HIS A 137 -19.52 -4.73 -9.17
CA HIS A 137 -20.91 -4.61 -8.75
C HIS A 137 -21.49 -3.23 -9.07
N LEU A 138 -20.74 -2.16 -8.78
CA LEU A 138 -21.17 -0.78 -9.00
C LEU A 138 -21.20 -0.39 -10.49
N LEU A 139 -20.20 -0.80 -11.28
CA LEU A 139 -20.07 -0.43 -12.69
C LEU A 139 -20.90 -1.30 -13.64
N LEU A 140 -21.02 -2.60 -13.36
CA LEU A 140 -21.69 -3.57 -14.25
C LEU A 140 -23.06 -4.02 -13.72
N GLY A 141 -23.43 -3.65 -12.49
CA GLY A 141 -24.67 -4.09 -11.86
C GLY A 141 -24.75 -5.59 -11.56
N CYS A 142 -23.61 -6.30 -11.56
CA CYS A 142 -23.56 -7.74 -11.28
C CYS A 142 -23.56 -8.02 -9.76
N SER A 143 -23.97 -9.20 -9.29
CA SER A 143 -23.90 -9.52 -7.85
C SER A 143 -22.47 -9.47 -7.30
N LEU A 144 -22.28 -9.13 -6.01
CA LEU A 144 -20.95 -9.14 -5.38
C LEU A 144 -20.26 -10.51 -5.46
N THR A 145 -21.01 -11.60 -5.29
CA THR A 145 -20.47 -12.97 -5.43
C THR A 145 -19.94 -13.24 -6.83
N PHE A 146 -20.62 -12.74 -7.86
CA PHE A 146 -20.14 -12.81 -9.23
C PHE A 146 -18.94 -11.89 -9.45
N GLY A 147 -18.94 -10.69 -8.87
CA GLY A 147 -17.80 -9.78 -8.86
C GLY A 147 -16.55 -10.43 -8.26
N ILE A 148 -16.66 -11.10 -7.11
CA ILE A 148 -15.59 -11.86 -6.47
C ILE A 148 -15.06 -12.94 -7.41
N ALA A 149 -15.94 -13.72 -8.02
CA ALA A 149 -15.55 -14.73 -9.01
C ALA A 149 -14.82 -14.11 -10.22
N LEU A 150 -15.26 -12.93 -10.67
CA LEU A 150 -14.65 -12.22 -11.78
C LEU A 150 -13.21 -11.76 -11.44
N THR A 151 -12.95 -11.40 -10.19
CA THR A 151 -11.58 -11.05 -9.75
C THR A 151 -10.60 -12.20 -9.88
N ALA A 152 -11.05 -13.47 -9.90
CA ALA A 152 -10.15 -14.60 -10.10
C ALA A 152 -9.45 -14.58 -11.48
N PHE A 153 -10.08 -13.92 -12.47
CA PHE A 153 -9.52 -13.76 -13.82
C PHE A 153 -8.39 -12.72 -13.88
N ASP A 154 -8.16 -11.92 -12.84
CA ASP A 154 -7.01 -11.00 -12.81
C ASP A 154 -5.65 -11.74 -12.80
N THR A 155 -5.64 -13.03 -12.46
CA THR A 155 -4.48 -13.90 -12.63
C THR A 155 -4.06 -13.99 -14.10
N LEU A 156 -5.01 -13.87 -15.04
CA LEU A 156 -4.73 -13.79 -16.48
C LEU A 156 -4.04 -12.47 -16.85
N LEU A 157 -4.36 -11.36 -16.19
CA LEU A 157 -3.67 -10.08 -16.37
C LEU A 157 -2.20 -10.19 -15.92
N VAL A 158 -1.95 -10.81 -14.77
CA VAL A 158 -0.58 -11.08 -14.29
C VAL A 158 0.16 -11.97 -15.29
N LEU A 159 -0.46 -13.07 -15.77
CA LEU A 159 0.09 -13.95 -16.79
C LEU A 159 0.39 -13.21 -18.11
N ALA A 160 -0.49 -12.32 -18.57
CA ALA A 160 -0.33 -11.56 -19.80
C ALA A 160 0.84 -10.55 -19.74
N LEU A 161 1.22 -10.13 -18.54
CA LEU A 161 2.31 -9.19 -18.29
C LEU A 161 3.63 -9.86 -17.89
N GLN A 162 3.65 -11.19 -17.71
CA GLN A 162 4.89 -11.97 -17.54
C GLN A 162 5.82 -11.78 -18.74
N ASN A 163 7.13 -11.77 -18.48
CA ASN A 163 8.21 -11.53 -19.45
C ASN A 163 8.20 -10.13 -20.10
N ARG A 164 7.40 -9.17 -19.63
CA ARG A 164 7.52 -7.78 -20.05
C ARG A 164 8.50 -7.02 -19.15
N GLY A 165 9.31 -6.15 -19.74
CA GLY A 165 10.32 -5.39 -19.01
C GLY A 165 9.72 -4.46 -17.95
N PHE A 166 10.48 -4.23 -16.87
CA PHE A 166 10.06 -3.47 -15.67
C PHE A 166 9.49 -2.07 -15.99
N ARG A 167 10.03 -1.38 -17.01
CA ARG A 167 9.54 -0.06 -17.45
C ARG A 167 8.11 -0.06 -17.97
N ARG A 168 7.64 -1.17 -18.56
CA ARG A 168 6.23 -1.26 -19.01
C ARG A 168 5.29 -1.40 -17.82
N LEU A 169 5.71 -2.13 -16.79
CA LEU A 169 4.97 -2.24 -15.54
C LEU A 169 4.88 -0.88 -14.85
N GLU A 170 6.00 -0.15 -14.73
CA GLU A 170 6.02 1.22 -14.20
C GLU A 170 5.09 2.18 -14.97
N ALA A 171 5.02 2.06 -16.30
CA ALA A 171 4.13 2.88 -17.11
C ALA A 171 2.65 2.56 -16.88
N ILE A 172 2.28 1.27 -16.78
CA ILE A 172 0.91 0.85 -16.45
C ILE A 172 0.52 1.40 -15.08
N MET A 173 1.43 1.29 -14.11
CA MET A 173 1.26 1.81 -12.77
C MET A 173 1.04 3.33 -12.75
N LEU A 174 1.85 4.07 -13.50
CA LEU A 174 1.69 5.52 -13.62
C LEU A 174 0.32 5.89 -14.18
N VAL A 175 -0.19 5.15 -15.17
CA VAL A 175 -1.53 5.38 -15.73
C VAL A 175 -2.62 5.10 -14.70
N LEU A 176 -2.52 4.00 -13.94
CA LEU A 176 -3.49 3.67 -12.89
C LEU A 176 -3.52 4.73 -11.78
N VAL A 177 -2.35 5.10 -11.25
CA VAL A 177 -2.23 6.17 -10.23
C VAL A 177 -2.72 7.51 -10.77
N GLY A 178 -2.35 7.85 -12.00
CA GLY A 178 -2.82 9.07 -12.66
C GLY A 178 -4.33 9.09 -12.82
N THR A 179 -4.94 7.94 -13.14
CA THR A 179 -6.41 7.80 -13.25
C THR A 179 -7.07 8.05 -11.90
N ILE A 180 -6.60 7.41 -10.82
CA ILE A 180 -7.13 7.62 -9.46
C ILE A 180 -7.01 9.09 -9.06
N GLY A 181 -5.84 9.70 -9.26
CA GLY A 181 -5.59 11.10 -8.93
C GLY A 181 -6.49 12.06 -9.71
N VAL A 182 -6.69 11.82 -11.01
CA VAL A 182 -7.58 12.64 -11.85
C VAL A 182 -9.04 12.50 -11.41
N CYS A 183 -9.52 11.28 -11.13
CA CYS A 183 -10.89 11.06 -10.66
C CYS A 183 -11.18 11.86 -9.38
N PHE A 184 -10.36 11.70 -8.34
CA PHE A 184 -10.57 12.44 -7.09
C PHE A 184 -10.35 13.94 -7.21
N PHE A 185 -9.43 14.36 -8.07
CA PHE A 185 -9.25 15.79 -8.34
C PHE A 185 -10.52 16.40 -8.94
N VAL A 186 -11.13 15.72 -9.93
CA VAL A 186 -12.40 16.15 -10.53
C VAL A 186 -13.51 16.14 -9.48
N GLU A 187 -13.64 15.09 -8.67
CA GLU A 187 -14.66 14.99 -7.62
C GLU A 187 -14.54 16.11 -6.58
N LEU A 188 -13.32 16.45 -6.14
CA LEU A 188 -13.07 17.57 -5.23
C LEU A 188 -13.47 18.92 -5.83
N LEU A 189 -13.22 19.13 -7.14
CA LEU A 189 -13.63 20.34 -7.84
C LEU A 189 -15.16 20.49 -7.91
N LEU A 190 -15.86 19.37 -8.02
CA LEU A 190 -17.32 19.36 -8.09
C LEU A 190 -17.96 19.58 -6.71
N ILE A 191 -17.42 18.96 -5.65
CA ILE A 191 -18.00 19.07 -4.30
C ILE A 191 -17.70 20.39 -3.59
N LYS A 192 -16.63 21.10 -4.01
CA LYS A 192 -16.24 22.43 -3.51
C LYS A 192 -16.15 22.50 -1.97
N PRO A 193 -15.22 21.77 -1.33
CA PRO A 193 -15.09 21.78 0.13
C PRO A 193 -14.66 23.17 0.62
N TYR A 194 -15.08 23.54 1.83
CA TYR A 194 -14.63 24.77 2.47
C TYR A 194 -13.21 24.59 3.02
N TRP A 195 -12.22 25.05 2.23
CA TRP A 195 -10.79 24.87 2.50
C TRP A 195 -10.29 25.30 3.89
N PRO A 196 -10.82 26.37 4.53
CA PRO A 196 -10.40 26.71 5.89
C PRO A 196 -10.71 25.61 6.92
N ASP A 197 -11.79 24.85 6.76
CA ASP A 197 -12.12 23.73 7.67
C ASP A 197 -11.23 22.52 7.41
N VAL A 198 -10.91 22.27 6.14
CA VAL A 198 -9.92 21.26 5.74
C VAL A 198 -8.56 21.57 6.36
N ALA A 199 -8.12 22.83 6.31
CA ALA A 199 -6.87 23.27 6.92
C ALA A 199 -6.86 23.08 8.45
N GLN A 200 -8.00 23.30 9.11
CA GLN A 200 -8.15 23.02 10.54
C GLN A 200 -8.05 21.52 10.85
N GLY A 201 -8.55 20.64 9.98
CA GLY A 201 -8.45 19.19 10.13
C GLY A 201 -7.00 18.66 10.12
N PHE A 202 -6.07 19.38 9.49
CA PHE A 202 -4.64 19.03 9.54
C PHE A 202 -3.95 19.38 10.86
N LYS A 203 -4.58 20.19 11.72
CA LYS A 203 -4.03 20.51 13.04
C LYS A 203 -4.16 19.29 13.96
N PRO A 204 -3.05 18.78 14.53
CA PRO A 204 -3.12 17.65 15.44
C PRO A 204 -4.01 17.96 16.65
N SER A 205 -4.96 17.06 16.94
CA SER A 205 -5.86 17.18 18.07
C SER A 205 -5.94 15.86 18.83
N LEU A 206 -5.55 15.88 20.11
CA LEU A 206 -5.65 14.70 20.98
C LEU A 206 -7.11 14.41 21.40
N SER A 207 -7.98 15.43 21.41
CA SER A 207 -9.40 15.23 21.71
C SER A 207 -10.11 14.42 20.61
N ALA A 208 -9.63 14.52 19.35
CA ALA A 208 -10.19 13.78 18.23
C ALA A 208 -9.95 12.26 18.30
N ILE A 209 -8.97 11.81 19.08
CA ILE A 209 -8.60 10.39 19.25
C ILE A 209 -8.76 9.90 20.69
N SER A 210 -9.50 10.63 21.52
CA SER A 210 -9.72 10.26 22.92
C SER A 210 -10.73 9.11 23.08
N ASP A 211 -11.66 8.99 22.13
CA ASP A 211 -12.68 7.93 22.14
C ASP A 211 -12.21 6.68 21.39
N ALA A 212 -12.83 5.53 21.74
CA ALA A 212 -12.47 4.23 21.19
C ALA A 212 -12.66 4.12 19.66
N ALA A 213 -13.77 4.63 19.13
CA ALA A 213 -14.11 4.51 17.71
C ALA A 213 -13.19 5.34 16.79
N PRO A 214 -12.93 6.64 17.05
CA PRO A 214 -11.92 7.39 16.30
C PRO A 214 -10.52 6.78 16.40
N LEU A 215 -10.14 6.24 17.57
CA LEU A 215 -8.83 5.60 17.74
C LEU A 215 -8.72 4.30 16.94
N TYR A 216 -9.79 3.50 16.89
CA TYR A 216 -9.86 2.31 16.02
C TYR A 216 -9.64 2.68 14.55
N LEU A 217 -10.32 3.72 14.05
CA LEU A 217 -10.11 4.20 12.68
C LEU A 217 -8.73 4.82 12.47
N ALA A 218 -8.20 5.55 13.44
CA ALA A 218 -6.84 6.09 13.36
C ALA A 218 -5.79 4.98 13.23
N ILE A 219 -5.96 3.87 13.95
CA ILE A 219 -5.12 2.67 13.84
C ILE A 219 -5.33 1.99 12.48
N GLY A 220 -6.57 1.91 12.01
CA GLY A 220 -6.90 1.46 10.66
C GLY A 220 -6.19 2.26 9.58
N ILE A 221 -6.27 3.60 9.63
CA ILE A 221 -5.56 4.52 8.71
C ILE A 221 -4.05 4.29 8.78
N LEU A 222 -3.49 4.09 9.99
CA LEU A 222 -2.06 3.83 10.14
C LEU A 222 -1.65 2.49 9.49
N GLY A 223 -2.42 1.42 9.70
CA GLY A 223 -2.18 0.10 9.11
C GLY A 223 -2.33 0.09 7.59
N ALA A 224 -3.36 0.77 7.10
CA ALA A 224 -3.64 0.95 5.68
C ALA A 224 -2.52 1.76 5.01
N THR A 225 -2.05 2.83 5.66
CA THR A 225 -0.97 3.66 5.13
C THR A 225 0.37 2.92 5.15
N VAL A 226 0.80 2.37 6.28
CA VAL A 226 2.14 1.76 6.40
C VAL A 226 2.04 0.23 6.28
N MET A 227 1.96 -0.25 5.06
CA MET A 227 1.81 -1.69 4.79
C MET A 227 3.11 -2.48 5.04
N PRO A 228 3.07 -3.60 5.78
CA PRO A 228 4.25 -4.43 6.06
C PRO A 228 4.91 -5.00 4.79
N HIS A 229 4.12 -5.53 3.86
CA HIS A 229 4.63 -6.13 2.62
C HIS A 229 5.37 -5.11 1.74
N ASN A 230 4.97 -3.83 1.79
CA ASN A 230 5.65 -2.76 1.06
C ASN A 230 7.07 -2.48 1.57
N LEU A 231 7.36 -2.80 2.83
CA LEU A 231 8.73 -2.69 3.37
C LEU A 231 9.67 -3.67 2.67
N TYR A 232 9.22 -4.91 2.52
CA TYR A 232 9.96 -5.94 1.79
C TYR A 232 10.07 -5.58 0.30
N LEU A 233 8.95 -5.19 -0.31
CA LEU A 233 8.88 -4.78 -1.71
C LEU A 233 9.90 -3.68 -2.03
N HIS A 234 9.91 -2.60 -1.24
CA HIS A 234 10.74 -1.44 -1.53
C HIS A 234 12.24 -1.74 -1.37
N THR A 235 12.61 -2.53 -0.35
CA THR A 235 14.02 -2.96 -0.20
C THR A 235 14.53 -3.77 -1.38
N SER A 236 13.64 -4.43 -2.12
CA SER A 236 13.97 -5.23 -3.28
C SER A 236 13.92 -4.43 -4.59
N ILE A 237 12.84 -3.68 -4.84
CA ILE A 237 12.65 -2.93 -6.10
C ILE A 237 13.71 -1.83 -6.29
N VAL A 238 14.17 -1.20 -5.21
CA VAL A 238 15.21 -0.17 -5.31
C VAL A 238 16.50 -0.70 -5.94
N GLN A 239 16.75 -2.02 -5.85
CA GLN A 239 17.91 -2.69 -6.43
C GLN A 239 17.83 -2.84 -7.96
N THR A 240 16.67 -2.54 -8.57
CA THR A 240 16.51 -2.52 -10.05
C THR A 240 17.31 -1.40 -10.72
N ARG A 241 17.65 -0.35 -9.97
CA ARG A 241 18.41 0.80 -10.46
C ARG A 241 19.90 0.58 -10.26
N LEU A 242 20.67 0.54 -11.35
CA LEU A 242 22.13 0.47 -11.31
C LEU A 242 22.72 1.87 -11.54
N ILE A 243 23.45 2.40 -10.56
CA ILE A 243 24.23 3.64 -10.70
C ILE A 243 25.74 3.32 -10.68
N GLY A 244 26.16 2.49 -9.73
CA GLY A 244 27.55 2.06 -9.54
C GLY A 244 27.70 1.33 -8.20
N GLN A 245 28.83 0.64 -7.99
CA GLN A 245 29.10 -0.07 -6.73
C GLN A 245 29.98 0.74 -5.75
N ASP A 246 30.59 1.82 -6.23
CA ASP A 246 31.41 2.72 -5.41
C ASP A 246 30.57 3.52 -4.41
N LEU A 247 31.24 4.06 -3.40
CA LEU A 247 30.60 4.79 -2.32
C LEU A 247 29.79 6.01 -2.82
N ALA A 248 30.36 6.76 -3.75
CA ALA A 248 29.74 7.99 -4.25
C ALA A 248 28.48 7.67 -5.05
N SER A 249 28.52 6.66 -5.93
CA SER A 249 27.34 6.19 -6.66
C SER A 249 26.23 5.67 -5.74
N LYS A 250 26.58 4.97 -4.65
CA LYS A 250 25.58 4.52 -3.65
C LYS A 250 24.97 5.71 -2.89
N GLN A 251 25.75 6.72 -2.52
CA GLN A 251 25.23 7.94 -1.89
C GLN A 251 24.28 8.69 -2.82
N ASP A 252 24.65 8.78 -4.08
CA ASP A 252 23.86 9.40 -5.11
C ASP A 252 22.54 8.63 -5.35
N ALA A 253 22.59 7.29 -5.42
CA ALA A 253 21.41 6.43 -5.50
C ALA A 253 20.47 6.62 -4.29
N VAL A 254 21.01 6.73 -3.08
CA VAL A 254 20.20 6.99 -1.87
C VAL A 254 19.50 8.35 -1.93
N ASN A 255 20.15 9.37 -2.48
CA ASN A 255 19.54 10.70 -2.63
C ASN A 255 18.43 10.69 -3.70
N LEU A 256 18.67 10.06 -4.85
CA LEU A 256 17.66 9.91 -5.90
C LEU A 256 16.46 9.08 -5.39
N ALA A 257 16.72 7.97 -4.71
CA ALA A 257 15.66 7.14 -4.11
C ALA A 257 14.85 7.90 -3.07
N ARG A 258 15.49 8.77 -2.27
CA ARG A 258 14.77 9.62 -1.31
C ARG A 258 13.80 10.56 -2.02
N ILE A 259 14.24 11.22 -3.09
CA ILE A 259 13.40 12.16 -3.85
C ILE A 259 12.22 11.41 -4.49
N ASP A 260 12.50 10.27 -5.14
CA ASP A 260 11.47 9.40 -5.74
C ASP A 260 10.45 8.91 -4.70
N THR A 261 10.93 8.44 -3.55
CA THR A 261 10.08 7.95 -2.45
C THR A 261 9.20 9.07 -1.89
N ILE A 262 9.79 10.22 -1.55
CA ILE A 262 9.04 11.33 -0.95
C ILE A 262 8.02 11.89 -1.95
N GLY A 263 8.42 12.09 -3.22
CA GLY A 263 7.53 12.60 -4.26
C GLY A 263 6.35 11.66 -4.51
N SER A 264 6.62 10.35 -4.63
CA SER A 264 5.58 9.35 -4.88
C SER A 264 4.62 9.19 -3.70
N LEU A 265 5.13 9.15 -2.47
CA LEU A 265 4.28 9.07 -1.27
C LEU A 265 3.56 10.37 -0.96
N ALA A 266 4.08 11.53 -1.40
CA ALA A 266 3.35 12.79 -1.30
C ALA A 266 2.13 12.78 -2.21
N LEU A 267 2.24 12.20 -3.40
CA LEU A 267 1.09 11.97 -4.28
C LEU A 267 0.05 11.05 -3.61
N ALA A 268 0.50 9.96 -2.97
CA ALA A 268 -0.39 9.09 -2.18
C ALA A 268 -1.08 9.81 -1.03
N LEU A 269 -0.35 10.66 -0.29
CA LEU A 269 -0.93 11.51 0.75
C LEU A 269 -2.03 12.42 0.19
N LEU A 270 -1.80 13.06 -0.98
CA LEU A 270 -2.81 13.93 -1.60
C LEU A 270 -4.07 13.14 -1.98
N VAL A 271 -3.92 11.93 -2.51
CA VAL A 271 -5.06 11.05 -2.83
C VAL A 271 -5.81 10.65 -1.56
N ASN A 272 -5.11 10.17 -0.52
CA ASN A 272 -5.75 9.77 0.74
C ASN A 272 -6.45 10.94 1.44
N ALA A 273 -5.83 12.12 1.44
CA ALA A 273 -6.47 13.33 1.93
C ALA A 273 -7.70 13.71 1.10
N ALA A 274 -7.62 13.61 -0.23
CA ALA A 274 -8.75 13.88 -1.13
C ALA A 274 -9.94 12.96 -0.84
N ILE A 275 -9.71 11.66 -0.63
CA ILE A 275 -10.75 10.68 -0.29
C ILE A 275 -11.46 11.08 1.01
N LEU A 276 -10.69 11.37 2.06
CA LEU A 276 -11.27 11.76 3.35
C LEU A 276 -12.02 13.09 3.25
N ILE A 277 -11.45 14.09 2.58
CA ILE A 277 -12.10 15.40 2.36
C ILE A 277 -13.41 15.22 1.60
N LEU A 278 -13.40 14.41 0.53
CA LEU A 278 -14.59 14.12 -0.25
C LEU A 278 -15.67 13.48 0.63
N ALA A 279 -15.33 12.44 1.39
CA ALA A 279 -16.28 11.75 2.26
C ALA A 279 -16.84 12.68 3.35
N ALA A 280 -15.99 13.52 3.95
CA ALA A 280 -16.42 14.50 4.95
C ALA A 280 -17.34 15.58 4.34
N ALA A 281 -17.00 16.12 3.17
CA ALA A 281 -17.81 17.12 2.50
C ALA A 281 -19.14 16.55 1.99
N ALA A 282 -19.11 15.32 1.44
CA ALA A 282 -20.27 14.67 0.84
C ALA A 282 -21.24 14.11 1.87
N PHE A 283 -20.75 13.49 2.96
CA PHE A 283 -21.60 12.67 3.83
C PHE A 283 -21.72 13.25 5.24
N HIS A 284 -20.62 13.75 5.81
CA HIS A 284 -20.66 14.27 7.18
C HIS A 284 -21.43 15.61 7.25
N GLN A 285 -21.17 16.52 6.33
CA GLN A 285 -21.81 17.85 6.33
C GLN A 285 -23.29 17.81 5.93
N THR A 286 -23.72 16.79 5.20
CA THR A 286 -25.11 16.62 4.76
C THR A 286 -25.96 15.80 5.76
N GLY A 287 -25.38 15.40 6.90
CA GLY A 287 -26.07 14.62 7.93
C GLY A 287 -26.17 13.12 7.64
N HIS A 288 -25.44 12.61 6.64
CA HIS A 288 -25.33 11.18 6.33
C HIS A 288 -24.14 10.54 7.06
N SER A 289 -24.07 10.72 8.39
CA SER A 289 -22.98 10.19 9.23
C SER A 289 -22.98 8.66 9.38
N ASP A 290 -24.08 8.01 8.99
CA ASP A 290 -24.24 6.55 9.00
C ASP A 290 -23.68 5.87 7.74
N VAL A 291 -23.08 6.63 6.81
CA VAL A 291 -22.39 6.10 5.63
C VAL A 291 -21.06 5.48 6.07
N VAL A 292 -21.02 4.15 6.11
CA VAL A 292 -19.84 3.36 6.49
C VAL A 292 -19.26 2.63 5.29
N ASP A 293 -20.08 2.34 4.28
CA ASP A 293 -19.71 1.49 3.16
C ASP A 293 -19.38 2.27 1.88
N ILE A 294 -18.42 1.74 1.11
CA ILE A 294 -18.00 2.30 -0.19
C ILE A 294 -19.17 2.30 -1.21
N GLN A 295 -20.13 1.38 -1.06
CA GLN A 295 -21.36 1.33 -1.86
C GLN A 295 -22.22 2.58 -1.67
N ASP A 296 -22.45 2.95 -0.41
CA ASP A 296 -23.23 4.12 -0.06
C ASP A 296 -22.56 5.38 -0.62
N ALA A 297 -21.22 5.45 -0.54
CA ALA A 297 -20.47 6.55 -1.13
C ALA A 297 -20.73 6.68 -2.64
N TYR A 298 -20.70 5.57 -3.39
CA TYR A 298 -20.99 5.58 -4.83
C TYR A 298 -22.41 6.07 -5.13
N HIS A 299 -23.43 5.60 -4.41
CA HIS A 299 -24.82 5.96 -4.69
C HIS A 299 -25.19 7.36 -4.23
N LEU A 300 -24.55 7.86 -3.18
CA LEU A 300 -24.82 9.19 -2.64
C LEU A 300 -24.04 10.30 -3.35
N LEU A 301 -22.94 9.97 -4.04
CA LEU A 301 -22.21 10.94 -4.86
C LEU A 301 -23.04 11.45 -6.06
N ASP A 302 -23.82 10.57 -6.70
CA ASP A 302 -24.65 10.91 -7.87
C ASP A 302 -25.60 12.12 -7.64
N PRO A 303 -26.46 12.12 -6.61
CA PRO A 303 -27.39 13.23 -6.36
C PRO A 303 -26.70 14.48 -5.78
N LEU A 304 -25.61 14.33 -5.02
CA LEU A 304 -24.90 15.44 -4.37
C LEU A 304 -24.05 16.24 -5.35
N VAL A 305 -23.49 15.55 -6.35
CA VAL A 305 -22.57 16.13 -7.34
C VAL A 305 -23.30 16.42 -8.67
N GLY A 306 -24.54 15.94 -8.81
CA GLY A 306 -25.45 16.31 -9.89
C GLY A 306 -25.17 15.61 -11.22
N GLY A 307 -24.52 14.44 -11.23
CA GLY A 307 -24.30 13.70 -12.47
C GLY A 307 -23.65 12.33 -12.31
N ALA A 308 -24.14 11.38 -13.13
CA ALA A 308 -23.64 10.00 -13.28
C ALA A 308 -22.13 9.87 -13.52
N LEU A 309 -21.48 10.98 -13.91
CA LEU A 309 -20.04 11.03 -14.12
C LEU A 309 -19.26 10.81 -12.81
N ALA A 310 -19.72 11.34 -11.68
CA ALA A 310 -19.00 11.24 -10.41
C ALA A 310 -18.92 9.79 -9.91
N SER A 311 -20.05 9.08 -9.90
CA SER A 311 -20.08 7.68 -9.47
C SER A 311 -19.30 6.78 -10.44
N VAL A 312 -19.41 7.00 -11.76
CA VAL A 312 -18.58 6.25 -12.73
C VAL A 312 -17.09 6.50 -12.52
N LEU A 313 -16.66 7.75 -12.30
CA LEU A 313 -15.25 8.07 -12.02
C LEU A 313 -14.77 7.38 -10.74
N PHE A 314 -15.58 7.38 -9.69
CA PHE A 314 -15.31 6.69 -8.43
C PHE A 314 -15.14 5.18 -8.63
N GLY A 315 -16.08 4.54 -9.35
CA GLY A 315 -16.02 3.10 -9.65
C GLY A 315 -14.81 2.73 -10.51
N VAL A 316 -14.45 3.55 -11.51
CA VAL A 316 -13.26 3.36 -12.34
C VAL A 316 -11.98 3.50 -11.51
N ALA A 317 -11.91 4.49 -10.62
CA ALA A 317 -10.77 4.67 -9.74
C ALA A 317 -10.64 3.53 -8.72
N LEU A 318 -11.76 3.01 -8.19
CA LEU A 318 -11.76 1.85 -7.30
C LEU A 318 -11.25 0.58 -8.02
N LEU A 319 -11.68 0.37 -9.27
CA LEU A 319 -11.17 -0.73 -10.09
C LEU A 319 -9.67 -0.56 -10.38
N ALA A 320 -9.24 0.65 -10.75
CA ALA A 320 -7.83 0.95 -11.00
C ALA A 320 -6.95 0.71 -9.77
N SER A 321 -7.45 1.11 -8.58
CA SER A 321 -6.81 0.87 -7.29
C SER A 321 -6.61 -0.62 -7.02
N GLY A 322 -7.69 -1.43 -7.10
CA GLY A 322 -7.58 -2.87 -6.87
C GLY A 322 -6.67 -3.60 -7.86
N GLN A 323 -6.69 -3.22 -9.15
CA GLN A 323 -5.78 -3.77 -10.15
C GLN A 323 -4.32 -3.39 -9.91
N SER A 324 -4.06 -2.19 -9.39
CA SER A 324 -2.70 -1.72 -9.13
C SER A 324 -2.04 -2.49 -7.97
N SER A 325 -2.77 -2.74 -6.89
CA SER A 325 -2.25 -3.47 -5.72
C SER A 325 -1.96 -4.95 -6.03
N THR A 326 -2.70 -5.55 -6.96
CA THR A 326 -2.48 -6.93 -7.42
C THR A 326 -1.06 -7.21 -7.91
N PHE A 327 -0.47 -6.27 -8.62
CA PHE A 327 0.90 -6.42 -9.08
C PHE A 327 1.90 -6.27 -7.94
N THR A 328 1.72 -5.31 -7.03
CA THR A 328 2.63 -5.07 -5.92
C THR A 328 2.60 -6.23 -4.93
N GLY A 329 1.43 -6.78 -4.61
CA GLY A 329 1.27 -7.96 -3.76
C GLY A 329 1.97 -9.20 -4.34
N THR A 330 1.90 -9.40 -5.65
CA THR A 330 2.59 -10.52 -6.32
C THR A 330 4.12 -10.38 -6.22
N ILE A 331 4.67 -9.17 -6.45
CA ILE A 331 6.12 -8.92 -6.35
C ILE A 331 6.56 -9.02 -4.89
N ALA A 332 5.86 -8.35 -3.96
CA ALA A 332 6.21 -8.29 -2.54
C ALA A 332 6.22 -9.69 -1.94
N GLY A 333 5.23 -10.49 -2.33
CA GLY A 333 5.23 -11.88 -1.99
C GLY A 333 6.47 -12.61 -2.48
N GLN A 334 6.80 -12.51 -3.78
CA GLN A 334 7.98 -13.22 -4.32
C GLN A 334 9.24 -12.87 -3.54
N VAL A 335 9.44 -11.59 -3.20
CA VAL A 335 10.51 -11.12 -2.32
C VAL A 335 10.48 -11.85 -0.96
N ILE A 336 9.33 -11.89 -0.30
CA ILE A 336 9.16 -12.51 1.02
C ILE A 336 9.47 -14.01 0.98
N MET A 337 8.94 -14.73 -0.01
CA MET A 337 9.10 -16.18 -0.10
C MET A 337 10.52 -16.58 -0.52
N GLU A 338 11.11 -15.91 -1.51
CA GLU A 338 12.50 -16.17 -1.91
C GLU A 338 13.47 -15.78 -0.79
N GLY A 339 13.22 -14.65 -0.13
CA GLY A 339 14.05 -14.15 0.96
C GLY A 339 14.02 -15.05 2.20
N TYR A 340 12.84 -15.42 2.69
CA TYR A 340 12.72 -16.25 3.90
C TYR A 340 12.88 -17.75 3.67
N LEU A 341 12.39 -18.29 2.55
CA LEU A 341 12.35 -19.74 2.32
C LEU A 341 13.31 -20.26 1.23
N ASN A 342 13.98 -19.38 0.46
CA ASN A 342 14.70 -19.76 -0.76
C ASN A 342 13.83 -20.53 -1.78
N LEU A 343 12.51 -20.41 -1.67
CA LEU A 343 11.59 -21.13 -2.54
C LEU A 343 11.27 -20.27 -3.75
N ARG A 344 11.50 -20.79 -4.96
CA ARG A 344 11.16 -20.12 -6.23
C ARG A 344 10.00 -20.83 -6.89
N ILE A 345 8.82 -20.21 -6.88
CA ILE A 345 7.64 -20.70 -7.60
C ILE A 345 7.26 -19.69 -8.69
N PRO A 346 6.75 -20.14 -9.84
CA PRO A 346 6.29 -19.23 -10.87
C PRO A 346 5.19 -18.30 -10.36
N CYS A 347 5.18 -17.06 -10.85
CA CYS A 347 4.32 -15.98 -10.34
C CYS A 347 2.82 -16.29 -10.48
N TRP A 348 2.42 -17.06 -11.49
CA TRP A 348 1.04 -17.50 -11.65
C TRP A 348 0.61 -18.48 -10.56
N GLN A 349 1.49 -19.42 -10.16
CA GLN A 349 1.19 -20.37 -9.08
C GLN A 349 1.05 -19.63 -7.76
N ARG A 350 2.00 -18.74 -7.49
CA ARG A 350 1.94 -17.87 -6.32
C ARG A 350 0.61 -17.13 -6.25
N ARG A 351 0.29 -16.44 -7.35
CA ARG A 351 -0.90 -15.60 -7.42
C ARG A 351 -2.17 -16.41 -7.23
N LEU A 352 -2.26 -17.61 -7.81
CA LEU A 352 -3.40 -18.50 -7.58
C LEU A 352 -3.50 -18.95 -6.12
N ILE A 353 -2.39 -19.24 -5.46
CA ILE A 353 -2.38 -19.65 -4.04
C ILE A 353 -2.85 -18.49 -3.16
N THR A 354 -2.22 -17.30 -3.27
CA THR A 354 -2.61 -16.14 -2.46
C THR A 354 -4.05 -15.73 -2.73
N ARG A 355 -4.45 -15.74 -4.01
CA ARG A 355 -5.80 -15.40 -4.41
C ARG A 355 -6.82 -16.42 -3.92
N GLY A 356 -6.52 -17.71 -3.95
CA GLY A 356 -7.37 -18.73 -3.34
C GLY A 356 -7.57 -18.50 -1.84
N LEU A 357 -6.49 -18.17 -1.12
CA LEU A 357 -6.55 -17.88 0.32
C LEU A 357 -7.29 -16.58 0.65
N ALA A 358 -7.37 -15.62 -0.29
CA ALA A 358 -8.14 -14.38 -0.14
C ALA A 358 -9.62 -14.53 -0.58
N LEU A 359 -9.88 -15.27 -1.67
CA LEU A 359 -11.23 -15.46 -2.21
C LEU A 359 -12.13 -16.24 -1.27
N ILE A 360 -11.60 -17.26 -0.58
CA ILE A 360 -12.38 -18.10 0.34
C ILE A 360 -13.00 -17.27 1.48
N PRO A 361 -12.23 -16.50 2.28
CA PRO A 361 -12.81 -15.67 3.34
C PRO A 361 -13.68 -14.54 2.79
N ALA A 362 -13.34 -13.96 1.63
CA ALA A 362 -14.19 -12.96 0.97
C ALA A 362 -15.57 -13.52 0.63
N PHE A 363 -15.60 -14.69 -0.02
CA PHE A 363 -16.83 -15.35 -0.45
C PHE A 363 -17.68 -15.77 0.75
N ILE A 364 -17.07 -16.40 1.77
CA ILE A 364 -17.77 -16.82 2.99
C ILE A 364 -18.36 -15.59 3.72
N GLY A 365 -17.57 -14.51 3.85
CA GLY A 365 -18.01 -13.29 4.52
C GLY A 365 -19.23 -12.66 3.83
N VAL A 366 -19.17 -12.48 2.51
CA VAL A 366 -20.29 -11.92 1.74
C VAL A 366 -21.49 -12.86 1.71
N TRP A 367 -21.28 -14.18 1.62
CA TRP A 367 -22.37 -15.15 1.61
C TRP A 367 -23.13 -15.21 2.95
N LEU A 368 -22.42 -15.09 4.08
CA LEU A 368 -23.03 -15.15 5.41
C LEU A 368 -23.65 -13.81 5.85
N MET A 369 -22.99 -12.68 5.53
CA MET A 369 -23.29 -11.37 6.11
C MET A 369 -23.89 -10.38 5.09
N GLY A 370 -24.00 -10.77 3.82
CA GLY A 370 -24.53 -9.93 2.74
C GLY A 370 -23.59 -8.80 2.34
N ASP A 371 -24.13 -7.79 1.66
CA ASP A 371 -23.36 -6.71 1.03
C ASP A 371 -22.66 -5.79 2.04
N GLY A 372 -23.28 -5.55 3.21
CA GLY A 372 -22.71 -4.76 4.32
C GLY A 372 -21.53 -5.44 5.05
N ALA A 373 -21.09 -6.61 4.58
CA ALA A 373 -19.87 -7.25 5.04
C ALA A 373 -18.61 -6.62 4.45
N VAL A 374 -18.72 -6.01 3.26
CA VAL A 374 -17.55 -5.57 2.47
C VAL A 374 -16.75 -4.51 3.23
N GLY A 375 -17.34 -3.40 3.65
CA GLY A 375 -16.60 -2.35 4.37
C GLY A 375 -16.00 -2.85 5.68
N LYS A 376 -16.73 -3.68 6.45
CA LYS A 376 -16.22 -4.28 7.69
C LYS A 376 -15.01 -5.18 7.44
N LEU A 377 -15.06 -6.02 6.41
CA LEU A 377 -13.94 -6.90 6.04
C LEU A 377 -12.75 -6.11 5.50
N LEU A 378 -13.00 -5.04 4.74
CA LEU A 378 -11.97 -4.12 4.28
C LEU A 378 -11.26 -3.48 5.47
N VAL A 379 -11.97 -2.86 6.40
CA VAL A 379 -11.36 -2.21 7.57
C VAL A 379 -10.66 -3.23 8.48
N LEU A 380 -11.27 -4.40 8.69
CA LEU A 380 -10.65 -5.49 9.45
C LEU A 380 -9.31 -5.94 8.84
N SER A 381 -9.23 -6.05 7.51
CA SER A 381 -7.99 -6.40 6.82
C SER A 381 -6.87 -5.39 7.09
N GLN A 382 -7.21 -4.09 7.17
CA GLN A 382 -6.25 -3.01 7.48
C GLN A 382 -5.80 -3.02 8.93
N VAL A 383 -6.70 -3.39 9.84
CA VAL A 383 -6.35 -3.63 11.24
C VAL A 383 -5.36 -4.80 11.36
N VAL A 384 -5.59 -5.90 10.65
CA VAL A 384 -4.66 -7.05 10.61
C VAL A 384 -3.29 -6.63 10.07
N LEU A 385 -3.25 -5.77 9.04
CA LEU A 385 -2.01 -5.19 8.52
C LEU A 385 -1.29 -4.32 9.57
N SER A 386 -2.03 -3.47 10.30
CA SER A 386 -1.47 -2.67 11.40
C SER A 386 -0.81 -3.55 12.46
N LEU A 387 -1.48 -4.62 12.89
CA LEU A 387 -0.98 -5.55 13.90
C LEU A 387 0.34 -6.23 13.48
N GLN A 388 0.55 -6.40 12.18
CA GLN A 388 1.73 -7.06 11.64
C GLN A 388 2.92 -6.11 11.42
N LEU A 389 2.65 -4.82 11.28
CA LEU A 389 3.65 -3.80 11.00
C LEU A 389 4.84 -3.81 11.98
N PRO A 390 4.66 -3.94 13.32
CA PRO A 390 5.78 -4.01 14.25
C PRO A 390 6.79 -5.12 13.93
N PHE A 391 6.32 -6.27 13.43
CA PHE A 391 7.17 -7.44 13.15
C PHE A 391 8.06 -7.25 11.92
N ALA A 392 7.65 -6.42 10.96
CA ALA A 392 8.47 -6.03 9.80
C ALA A 392 9.32 -4.77 10.10
N LEU A 393 8.76 -3.83 10.87
CA LEU A 393 9.41 -2.58 11.22
C LEU A 393 10.60 -2.79 12.18
N TYR A 394 10.49 -3.70 13.15
CA TYR A 394 11.57 -3.98 14.10
C TYR A 394 12.86 -4.48 13.41
N PRO A 395 12.83 -5.53 12.55
CA PRO A 395 13.99 -5.95 11.77
C PRO A 395 14.59 -4.82 10.93
N LEU A 396 13.75 -4.04 10.26
CA LEU A 396 14.18 -2.92 9.42
C LEU A 396 14.96 -1.87 10.23
N ILE A 397 14.43 -1.45 11.38
CA ILE A 397 15.08 -0.47 12.24
C ILE A 397 16.38 -1.04 12.82
N ARG A 398 16.37 -2.31 13.24
CA ARG A 398 17.58 -2.96 13.77
C ARG A 398 18.69 -3.03 12.71
N MET A 399 18.37 -3.45 11.49
CA MET A 399 19.33 -3.58 10.39
C MET A 399 19.87 -2.23 9.92
N THR A 400 19.01 -1.21 9.80
CA THR A 400 19.44 0.12 9.38
C THR A 400 20.25 0.89 10.45
N ASN A 401 20.22 0.42 11.70
CA ASN A 401 21.06 0.89 12.80
C ASN A 401 22.38 0.10 12.97
N ASP A 402 22.55 -1.01 12.26
CA ASP A 402 23.75 -1.85 12.36
C ASP A 402 24.90 -1.28 11.51
N LYS A 403 25.96 -0.82 12.19
CA LYS A 403 27.15 -0.25 11.53
C LYS A 403 27.90 -1.28 10.67
N GLN A 404 27.90 -2.55 11.05
CA GLN A 404 28.58 -3.60 10.27
C GLN A 404 27.84 -3.87 8.96
N LEU A 405 26.52 -3.75 8.97
CA LEU A 405 25.69 -3.99 7.80
C LEU A 405 25.64 -2.76 6.87
N MET A 406 25.40 -1.58 7.44
CA MET A 406 25.14 -0.35 6.66
C MET A 406 26.42 0.44 6.33
N GLY A 407 27.52 0.17 7.04
CA GLY A 407 28.75 0.96 6.95
C GLY A 407 28.45 2.47 7.09
N PRO A 408 28.81 3.31 6.10
CA PRO A 408 28.60 4.75 6.16
C PRO A 408 27.13 5.18 5.97
N PHE A 409 26.24 4.27 5.58
CA PHE A 409 24.81 4.55 5.39
C PHE A 409 23.96 4.34 6.65
N VAL A 410 24.60 4.03 7.77
CA VAL A 410 23.92 3.81 9.06
C VAL A 410 23.08 5.02 9.47
N ASN A 411 21.98 4.78 10.17
CA ASN A 411 21.15 5.84 10.72
C ASN A 411 21.92 6.81 11.62
N ARG A 412 21.75 8.10 11.36
CA ARG A 412 22.15 9.15 12.30
C ARG A 412 21.21 9.16 13.50
N LEU A 413 21.67 9.73 14.62
CA LEU A 413 20.89 9.85 15.86
C LEU A 413 19.45 10.37 15.67
N PRO A 414 19.17 11.47 14.93
CA PRO A 414 17.80 11.94 14.75
C PRO A 414 16.91 10.94 14.01
N THR A 415 17.42 10.33 12.94
CA THR A 415 16.69 9.30 12.18
C THR A 415 16.45 8.06 13.02
N ARG A 416 17.43 7.67 13.84
CA ARG A 416 17.30 6.54 14.77
C ARG A 416 16.25 6.82 15.85
N ALA A 417 16.27 7.98 16.47
CA ALA A 417 15.30 8.37 17.49
C ALA A 417 13.88 8.42 16.89
N LEU A 418 13.72 9.02 15.71
CA LEU A 418 12.45 9.07 15.00
C LEU A 418 11.93 7.67 14.65
N ALA A 419 12.77 6.80 14.10
CA ALA A 419 12.38 5.45 13.72
C ALA A 419 11.93 4.61 14.94
N TRP A 420 12.68 4.65 16.04
CA TRP A 420 12.28 3.97 17.28
C TRP A 420 11.04 4.61 17.91
N GLY A 421 10.89 5.93 17.84
CA GLY A 421 9.68 6.63 18.28
C GLY A 421 8.45 6.16 17.52
N LEU A 422 8.52 6.09 16.18
CA LEU A 422 7.45 5.54 15.35
C LEU A 422 7.15 4.08 15.72
N PHE A 423 8.16 3.24 15.92
CA PHE A 423 7.97 1.86 16.35
C PHE A 423 7.23 1.76 17.70
N VAL A 424 7.58 2.59 18.69
CA VAL A 424 6.92 2.60 19.99
C VAL A 424 5.47 3.07 19.88
N VAL A 425 5.20 4.14 19.12
CA VAL A 425 3.83 4.65 18.92
C VAL A 425 2.96 3.62 18.21
N ILE A 426 3.44 3.03 17.12
CA ILE A 426 2.72 2.01 16.35
C ILE A 426 2.47 0.77 17.19
N SER A 427 3.48 0.28 17.89
CA SER A 427 3.35 -0.91 18.74
C SER A 427 2.42 -0.66 19.93
N GLY A 428 2.46 0.53 20.52
CA GLY A 428 1.57 0.93 21.60
C GLY A 428 0.11 1.02 21.15
N ALA A 429 -0.14 1.61 19.97
CA ALA A 429 -1.48 1.69 19.40
C ALA A 429 -2.05 0.29 19.08
N ASN A 430 -1.23 -0.60 18.52
CA ASN A 430 -1.62 -1.99 18.29
C ASN A 430 -1.84 -2.79 19.57
N ALA A 431 -1.04 -2.57 20.61
CA ALA A 431 -1.23 -3.22 21.90
C ALA A 431 -2.55 -2.80 22.55
N TRP A 432 -2.88 -1.51 22.49
CA TRP A 432 -4.17 -0.99 22.95
C TRP A 432 -5.35 -1.60 22.19
N LEU A 433 -5.23 -1.75 20.86
CA LEU A 433 -6.25 -2.39 20.03
C LEU A 433 -6.51 -3.84 20.43
N ILE A 434 -5.45 -4.61 20.68
CA ILE A 434 -5.56 -6.01 21.12
C ILE A 434 -6.26 -6.09 22.47
N LEU A 435 -5.90 -5.21 23.42
CA LEU A 435 -6.53 -5.16 24.74
C LEU A 435 -8.03 -4.86 24.64
N GLN A 436 -8.43 -4.00 23.71
CA GLN A 436 -9.84 -3.68 23.50
C GLN A 436 -10.61 -4.79 22.78
N LEU A 437 -9.98 -5.51 21.85
CA LEU A 437 -10.61 -6.68 21.20
C LEU A 437 -10.74 -7.87 22.16
N ALA A 438 -9.92 -7.93 23.20
CA ALA A 438 -9.94 -8.98 24.22
C ALA A 438 -10.87 -8.68 25.41
N ALA A 439 -11.34 -7.42 25.53
CA ALA A 439 -12.30 -6.96 26.54
C ALA A 439 -13.72 -7.06 25.98
#